data_AF-A0A9E5NM21-F1
#
_entry.id   AF-A0A9E5NM21-F1
#
_cell.length_a   1.000
_cell.length_b   1.000
_cell.length_c   1.000
_cell.angle_alpha   90.00
_cell.angle_beta   90.00
_cell.angle_gamma   90.00
#
_symmetry.space_group_name_H-M   'P 1'
#
loop_
_entity.id
_entity.type
_entity.pdbx_description
1 polymer ?
#
loop_
_entity_poly.entity_id
_entity_poly.type
_entity_poly.pdbx_seq_one_letter_code
_entity_poly.pdbx_strand_id
1 'polypeptide(L)' 'HQNIFIDSQQCILCGRCVEICPYDCISMVSLDRIDTGLVPVAQERLPEVGAVMVLDEELCIRCGLCEVRCPTH' A
#
# COMPACT_ATOMS: atom_id res chain seq x y z
N HIS A 1 7.77 -10.38 16.16
CA HIS A 1 7.48 -9.33 15.17
C HIS A 1 6.39 -9.82 14.25
N GLN A 2 5.31 -9.06 14.09
CA GLN A 2 4.31 -9.35 13.06
C GLN A 2 4.73 -8.72 11.74
N ASN A 3 4.50 -9.41 10.63
CA ASN A 3 4.65 -8.84 9.29
C ASN A 3 3.30 -8.33 8.85
N ILE A 4 3.24 -7.07 8.43
CA ILE A 4 2.06 -6.49 7.79
C ILE A 4 2.00 -7.04 6.37
N PHE A 5 0.90 -7.70 6.02
CA PHE A 5 0.66 -8.28 4.71
C PHE A 5 -0.73 -7.88 4.21
N ILE A 6 -0.77 -7.08 3.14
CA ILE A 6 -1.99 -6.75 2.40
C ILE A 6 -1.80 -7.26 0.97
N ASP A 7 -2.65 -8.17 0.53
CA ASP A 7 -2.56 -8.79 -0.80
C ASP A 7 -2.87 -7.75 -1.89
N SER A 8 -1.86 -7.39 -2.67
CA SER A 8 -1.99 -6.41 -3.76
C SER A 8 -2.87 -6.91 -4.90
N GLN A 9 -3.04 -8.23 -5.08
CA GLN A 9 -3.92 -8.81 -6.09
C GLN A 9 -5.40 -8.69 -5.70
N GLN A 10 -5.70 -8.59 -4.40
CA GLN A 10 -7.06 -8.44 -3.89
C GLN A 10 -7.37 -7.00 -3.49
N CYS A 11 -6.37 -6.13 -3.40
CA CYS A 11 -6.54 -4.74 -3.03
C CYS A 11 -7.45 -3.99 -4.01
N ILE A 12 -8.60 -3.52 -3.52
CA ILE A 12 -9.57 -2.72 -4.27
C ILE A 12 -9.34 -1.21 -4.16
N LEU A 13 -8.16 -0.78 -3.71
CA LEU A 13 -7.78 0.63 -3.56
C LEU A 13 -8.74 1.45 -2.68
N CYS A 14 -9.33 0.83 -1.64
CA CYS A 14 -10.35 1.47 -0.80
C CYS A 14 -9.82 2.54 0.18
N GLY A 15 -8.49 2.63 0.38
CA GLY A 15 -7.86 3.63 1.26
C GLY A 15 -7.99 3.38 2.76
N ARG A 16 -8.74 2.37 3.21
CA ARG A 16 -9.01 2.14 4.63
C ARG A 16 -7.78 1.86 5.50
N CYS A 17 -6.74 1.27 4.90
CA CYS A 17 -5.46 1.04 5.59
C CYS A 17 -4.74 2.37 5.92
N VAL A 18 -4.88 3.38 5.07
CA VAL A 18 -4.37 4.74 5.31
C VAL A 18 -5.16 5.37 6.45
N GLU A 19 -6.49 5.34 6.37
CA GLU A 19 -7.37 6.00 7.35
C GLU A 19 -7.22 5.46 8.78
N ILE A 20 -6.99 4.15 8.93
CA ILE A 20 -6.93 3.51 10.25
C ILE A 20 -5.55 3.60 10.89
N CYS A 21 -4.49 3.93 10.13
CA CYS A 21 -3.14 3.91 10.64
C CYS A 21 -2.91 5.04 11.65
N PRO A 22 -2.67 4.73 12.94
CA PRO A 22 -2.54 5.79 13.95
C PRO A 22 -1.19 6.52 13.92
N TYR A 23 -0.26 6.06 13.09
CA TYR A 23 1.09 6.64 12.91
C TYR A 23 1.27 7.26 11.53
N ASP A 24 0.21 7.32 10.71
CA ASP A 24 0.24 7.84 9.34
C ASP A 24 1.38 7.26 8.47
N CYS A 25 1.79 6.02 8.74
CA CYS A 25 2.90 5.36 8.03
C CYS A 25 2.49 4.65 6.73
N ILE A 26 1.24 4.79 6.29
CA ILE A 26 0.72 4.19 5.05
C ILE A 26 0.21 5.29 4.14
N SER A 27 0.58 5.26 2.86
CA SER A 27 0.08 6.20 1.85
C SER A 27 -0.32 5.48 0.56
N MET A 28 -1.22 6.10 -0.22
CA MET A 28 -1.62 5.63 -1.55
C MET A 28 -1.06 6.59 -2.60
N VAL A 29 -0.20 6.08 -3.48
CA VAL A 29 0.43 6.87 -4.53
C VAL A 29 -0.11 6.41 -5.88
N SER A 30 -0.68 7.35 -6.62
CA SER A 30 -1.21 7.12 -7.96
C SER A 30 -0.07 6.85 -8.95
N LEU A 31 -0.23 5.89 -9.87
CA LEU A 31 0.84 5.45 -10.78
C LEU A 31 1.32 6.57 -11.72
N ASP A 32 0.45 7.53 -12.06
CA ASP A 32 0.80 8.73 -12.85
C ASP A 32 1.75 9.69 -12.12
N ARG A 33 1.93 9.52 -10.82
CA ARG A 33 2.79 10.36 -9.96
C ARG A 33 4.11 9.69 -9.60
N ILE A 34 4.37 8.47 -10.09
CA ILE A 34 5.59 7.72 -9.78
C ILE A 34 6.56 7.86 -10.94
N ASP A 35 7.77 8.35 -10.64
CA ASP A 35 8.88 8.23 -11.58
C ASP A 35 9.33 6.77 -11.62
N THR A 36 8.93 6.06 -12.67
CA THR A 36 9.24 4.64 -12.90
C THR A 36 10.74 4.36 -13.02
N GLY A 37 11.62 5.37 -13.03
CA GLY A 37 13.07 5.20 -12.96
C GLY A 37 13.61 4.73 -11.60
N LEU A 38 12.83 4.85 -10.52
CA LEU A 38 13.28 4.56 -9.14
C LEU A 38 12.71 3.26 -8.55
N VAL A 39 11.69 2.69 -9.17
CA VAL A 39 11.05 1.45 -8.73
C VAL A 39 11.28 0.41 -9.82
N PRO A 40 11.86 -0.76 -9.54
CA PRO A 40 11.93 -1.86 -10.51
C PRO A 40 10.53 -2.45 -10.65
N VAL A 41 9.61 -1.68 -11.23
CA VAL A 41 8.36 -2.21 -11.73
C VAL A 41 8.77 -3.10 -12.90
N ALA A 42 8.58 -4.41 -12.75
CA ALA A 42 8.76 -5.35 -13.84
C ALA A 42 8.06 -4.77 -15.08
N GLN A 43 8.74 -4.80 -16.23
CA GLN A 43 8.31 -4.27 -17.53
C GLN A 43 7.06 -4.96 -18.11
N GLU A 44 6.14 -5.38 -17.25
CA GLU A 44 4.78 -5.72 -17.61
C GLU A 44 3.99 -4.41 -17.69
N ARG A 45 3.11 -4.32 -18.70
CA ARG A 45 2.28 -3.15 -18.96
C ARG A 45 1.59 -2.71 -17.67
N LEU A 46 2.10 -1.63 -17.06
CA LEU A 46 1.43 -0.94 -15.98
C LEU A 46 0.01 -0.60 -16.45
N PRO A 47 -1.02 -0.85 -15.63
CA PRO A 47 -2.36 -0.40 -15.99
C PRO A 47 -2.35 1.13 -16.15
N GLU A 48 -3.09 1.63 -17.14
CA GLU A 48 -3.20 3.08 -17.42
C GLU A 48 -3.70 3.87 -16.20
N VAL A 49 -4.40 3.19 -15.29
CA VAL A 49 -4.92 3.74 -14.03
C VAL A 49 -4.65 2.73 -12.92
N GLY A 50 -4.07 3.19 -11.83
CA GLY A 50 -3.82 2.39 -10.64
C GLY A 50 -3.10 3.19 -9.56
N ALA A 51 -2.96 2.58 -8.38
CA ALA A 51 -2.20 3.16 -7.28
C ALA A 51 -1.44 2.05 -6.55
N VAL A 52 -0.33 2.42 -5.93
CA VAL A 52 0.44 1.56 -5.02
C VAL A 52 0.26 2.04 -3.59
N MET A 53 0.12 1.08 -2.69
CA MET A 53 0.19 1.32 -1.26
C MET A 53 1.66 1.31 -0.85
N VAL A 54 2.11 2.37 -0.19
CA VAL A 54 3.47 2.50 0.35
C VAL A 54 3.38 2.43 1.87
N LEU A 55 4.17 1.55 2.47
CA LEU A 55 4.32 1.40 3.91
C LEU A 55 5.73 1.87 4.32
N ASP A 56 5.79 2.85 5.22
CA ASP A 56 7.03 3.24 5.88
C ASP A 56 7.31 2.27 7.04
N GLU A 57 8.28 1.37 6.83
CA GLU A 57 8.66 0.38 7.84
C GLU A 57 9.42 0.95 9.05
N GLU A 58 10.00 2.15 8.94
CA GLU A 58 10.70 2.81 10.05
C GLU A 58 9.70 3.40 11.06
N LEU A 59 8.57 3.91 10.55
CA LEU A 59 7.47 4.43 11.38
C LEU A 59 6.47 3.35 11.81
N CYS A 60 6.36 2.26 11.05
CA CYS A 60 5.40 1.20 11.34
C CYS A 60 5.74 0.41 12.61
N ILE A 61 4.92 0.59 13.65
CA ILE A 61 5.03 -0.19 14.89
C ILE A 61 4.46 -1.62 14.78
N ARG A 62 3.99 -2.04 13.60
CA ARG A 62 3.42 -3.37 13.32
C ARG A 62 2.21 -3.71 14.21
N CYS A 63 1.25 -2.77 14.30
CA CYS A 63 0.04 -2.92 15.12
C CYS A 63 -1.09 -3.78 14.49
N GLY A 64 -1.04 -4.04 13.17
CA GLY A 64 -2.01 -4.90 12.47
C GLY A 64 -3.38 -4.28 12.19
N LEU A 65 -3.64 -3.02 12.58
CA LEU A 65 -4.94 -2.38 12.38
C LEU A 65 -5.33 -2.24 10.90
N CYS A 66 -4.35 -2.09 10.01
CA CYS A 66 -4.57 -2.00 8.56
C CYS A 66 -5.09 -3.31 7.96
N GLU A 67 -4.61 -4.47 8.44
CA GLU A 67 -5.10 -5.80 8.05
C GLU A 67 -6.52 -5.99 8.56
N VAL A 68 -6.75 -5.77 9.85
CA VAL A 68 -8.10 -5.91 10.47
C VAL A 68 -9.16 -5.07 9.77
N ARG A 69 -8.77 -3.91 9.23
CA ARG A 69 -9.70 -2.98 8.55
C ARG A 69 -9.87 -3.25 7.05
N CYS A 70 -8.99 -4.05 6.46
CA CYS A 70 -9.00 -4.34 5.04
C CYS A 70 -10.27 -5.13 4.67
N PRO A 71 -11.08 -4.65 3.70
CA PRO A 71 -12.30 -5.35 3.31
C PRO A 71 -12.02 -6.61 2.47
N THR A 72 -10.78 -6.78 2.01
CA THR A 72 -10.36 -7.89 1.13
C THR A 72 -9.38 -8.84 1.78
N HIS A 73 -8.80 -8.50 2.95
CA HIS A 73 -8.31 -9.36 4.04
C HIS A 73 -7.29 -8.63 4.92
#